data_AF-A0A9D1G8F5-F1
#
_entry.id   AF-A0A9D1G8F5-F1
#
_cell.length_a   1.000
_cell.length_b   1.000
_cell.length_c   1.000
_cell.angle_alpha   90.00
_cell.angle_beta   90.00
_cell.angle_gamma   90.00
#
_symmetry.space_group_name_H-M   'P 1'
#
loop_
_entity.id
_entity.type
_entity.pdbx_description
1 polymer ?
#
loop_
_entity_poly.entity_id
_entity_poly.type
_entity_poly.pdbx_seq_one_letter_code
_entity_poly.pdbx_strand_id
1 'polypeptide(L)'
;MKKKIAPLGFLLCTTLLAAGCSKGDVKVVTEDGNYVIYSITVNGKKESFTADDLLAEMADSTVATTRIYNEIARKVFAIAADKTLTRSEITEIEGIADDQVTDFRDNVQAEAKEQGIDYDTYLETSLEQEGVETLDELKDLYVDQGKKEAYLEDYVEENYDYFLEKYLSVYTPFQVKHILVAANTSDTNYTDGTITPDKARLLLKILNRFIAGENFATIADLTDDTSSKDVGGIMPFDGGKDYVNEFRFAPYILALYEKEEGKERLALAQQLHLIDEDLDLDVAEDLQKAQEEYDELRIASVYENGVGFIQLSDIMALEDDIVSTDKGSEFYFDSEGQRLPNVDVPTAAEQVYELPEGVVVGDEEYYYEYELKRNVIFNNTLNTHQVKYIEVSPSDGATNTAQINGKTVLADENGSPIYVVYASTGIHFMVNVYNYIEEVNKPNGIENVKNFFRLFDESSQDTDYSKYSDAYIGQNNAYLKRENLENNSDTLLAAVQSYISPLEQYAFNELVYVDKEITISFSDEKIYENVQKYVIDSIEAGDETFYDSLETAFDTYGSKLERELEAKQALKTE
;
A
#
# COMPACT_ATOMS: atom_id res chain seq x y z
N MET A 1 -19.63 -38.85 25.83
CA MET A 1 -20.38 -37.60 25.63
C MET A 1 -19.44 -36.38 25.56
N LYS A 2 -18.32 -36.47 24.83
CA LYS A 2 -17.21 -35.48 24.85
C LYS A 2 -17.27 -34.43 23.72
N LYS A 3 -18.45 -34.13 23.15
CA LYS A 3 -18.55 -33.33 21.90
C LYS A 3 -19.60 -32.21 21.90
N LYS A 4 -20.06 -31.74 23.06
CA LYS A 4 -21.09 -30.68 23.12
C LYS A 4 -20.87 -29.61 24.20
N ILE A 5 -19.66 -29.48 24.76
CA ILE A 5 -19.39 -28.56 25.89
C ILE A 5 -18.65 -27.28 25.44
N ALA A 6 -17.94 -27.32 24.31
CA ALA A 6 -17.27 -26.16 23.70
C ALA A 6 -18.13 -24.88 23.57
N PRO A 7 -19.45 -24.93 23.24
CA PRO A 7 -20.26 -23.71 23.16
C PRO A 7 -20.58 -23.07 24.52
N LEU A 8 -20.55 -23.84 25.62
CA LEU A 8 -20.85 -23.33 26.97
C LEU A 8 -19.63 -22.64 27.61
N GLY A 9 -18.42 -23.11 27.32
CA GLY A 9 -17.18 -22.42 27.72
C GLY A 9 -17.02 -21.05 27.02
N PHE A 10 -17.48 -20.96 25.76
CA PHE A 10 -17.45 -19.74 24.96
C PHE A 10 -18.35 -18.62 25.53
N LEU A 11 -19.45 -18.97 26.19
CA LEU A 11 -20.32 -18.02 26.89
C LEU A 11 -19.74 -17.57 28.24
N LEU A 12 -18.80 -18.34 28.81
CA LEU A 12 -18.28 -18.14 30.16
C LEU A 12 -17.10 -17.16 30.22
N CYS A 13 -16.28 -17.07 29.17
CA CYS A 13 -15.26 -16.02 29.07
C CYS A 13 -15.85 -14.60 28.96
N THR A 14 -17.07 -14.45 28.45
CA THR A 14 -17.80 -13.18 28.50
C THR A 14 -18.49 -12.94 29.84
N THR A 15 -18.89 -14.00 30.57
CA THR A 15 -19.56 -13.84 31.88
C THR A 15 -18.62 -13.80 33.09
N LEU A 16 -17.34 -14.12 32.93
CA LEU A 16 -16.35 -13.99 34.00
C LEU A 16 -15.90 -12.54 34.22
N LEU A 17 -16.17 -11.66 33.26
CA LEU A 17 -16.22 -10.21 33.49
C LEU A 17 -17.52 -9.87 34.25
N ALA A 18 -18.68 -10.29 33.75
CA ALA A 18 -20.01 -9.94 34.28
C ALA A 18 -20.46 -10.56 35.64
N ALA A 19 -19.60 -11.20 36.44
CA ALA A 19 -20.00 -11.85 37.71
C ALA A 19 -19.81 -10.94 38.95
N GLY A 20 -19.98 -9.63 38.81
CA GLY A 20 -20.06 -8.67 39.92
C GLY A 20 -21.47 -8.50 40.54
N CYS A 21 -22.50 -9.15 40.02
CA CYS A 21 -23.90 -8.90 40.41
C CYS A 21 -24.60 -10.11 41.06
N SER A 22 -24.39 -10.33 42.36
CA SER A 22 -25.52 -10.50 43.31
C SER A 22 -25.06 -10.47 44.76
N LYS A 23 -25.71 -9.62 45.58
CA LYS A 23 -25.71 -9.74 47.05
C LYS A 23 -26.50 -11.01 47.44
N GLY A 24 -25.86 -12.16 47.30
CA GLY A 24 -26.25 -13.43 47.88
C GLY A 24 -24.96 -14.19 48.20
N ASP A 25 -24.91 -14.88 49.33
CA ASP A 25 -23.73 -15.64 49.76
C ASP A 25 -23.29 -16.63 48.66
N VAL A 26 -22.36 -16.21 47.79
CA VAL A 26 -21.74 -17.08 46.79
C VAL A 26 -20.92 -18.09 47.56
N LYS A 27 -21.38 -19.34 47.60
CA LYS A 27 -20.61 -20.45 48.14
C LYS A 27 -19.47 -20.75 47.17
N VAL A 28 -18.32 -20.16 47.45
CA VAL A 28 -17.04 -20.54 46.88
C VAL A 28 -16.78 -22.00 47.24
N VAL A 29 -16.74 -22.88 46.22
CA VAL A 29 -16.34 -24.28 46.37
C VAL A 29 -14.97 -24.42 45.74
N THR A 30 -14.02 -24.96 46.51
CA THR A 30 -12.69 -25.30 46.00
C THR A 30 -12.52 -26.81 45.93
N GLU A 31 -11.81 -27.27 44.91
CA GLU A 31 -11.39 -28.66 44.75
C GLU A 31 -9.87 -28.62 44.50
N ASP A 32 -9.11 -29.33 45.35
CA ASP A 32 -7.64 -29.30 45.37
C ASP A 32 -6.99 -27.89 45.46
N GLY A 33 -7.71 -26.92 46.02
CA GLY A 33 -7.25 -25.53 46.18
C GLY A 33 -7.66 -24.59 45.05
N ASN A 34 -8.23 -25.12 43.96
CA ASN A 34 -8.68 -24.35 42.80
C ASN A 34 -10.17 -24.04 42.87
N TYR A 35 -10.57 -22.87 42.36
CA TYR A 35 -11.96 -22.42 42.34
C TYR A 35 -12.79 -23.22 41.33
N VAL A 36 -13.86 -23.87 41.79
CA VAL A 36 -14.80 -24.59 40.93
C VAL A 36 -15.77 -23.59 40.31
N ILE A 37 -15.78 -23.52 38.98
CA ILE A 37 -16.62 -22.60 38.18
C ILE A 37 -18.00 -23.19 37.96
N TYR A 38 -18.08 -24.49 37.60
CA TYR A 38 -19.36 -25.20 37.52
C TYR A 38 -19.18 -26.69 37.82
N SER A 39 -20.28 -27.40 38.04
CA SER A 39 -20.24 -28.85 38.20
C SER A 39 -21.43 -29.50 37.50
N ILE A 40 -21.18 -30.60 36.80
CA ILE A 40 -22.21 -31.40 36.16
C ILE A 40 -22.39 -32.68 36.97
N THR A 41 -23.64 -33.02 37.32
CA THR A 41 -23.94 -34.29 37.96
C THR A 41 -24.73 -35.18 37.02
N VAL A 42 -24.17 -36.34 36.66
CA VAL A 42 -24.85 -37.36 35.85
C VAL A 42 -24.86 -38.69 36.62
N ASN A 43 -26.04 -39.30 36.78
CA ASN A 43 -26.22 -40.57 37.51
C ASN A 43 -25.63 -40.57 38.94
N GLY A 44 -25.69 -39.42 39.63
CA GLY A 44 -25.16 -39.27 40.99
C GLY A 44 -23.65 -39.11 41.10
N LYS A 45 -22.92 -39.13 39.97
CA LYS A 45 -21.51 -38.76 39.91
C LYS A 45 -21.41 -37.27 39.57
N LYS A 46 -20.87 -36.49 40.51
CA LYS A 46 -20.54 -35.08 40.33
C LYS A 46 -19.18 -34.98 39.65
N GLU A 47 -19.09 -34.19 38.60
CA GLU A 47 -17.87 -33.80 37.92
C GLU A 47 -17.79 -32.27 38.03
N SER A 48 -16.72 -31.77 38.64
CA SER A 48 -16.48 -30.35 38.83
C SER A 48 -15.51 -29.84 37.76
N PHE A 49 -15.66 -28.58 37.37
CA PHE A 49 -14.81 -27.92 36.39
C PHE A 49 -14.32 -26.61 36.99
N THR A 50 -12.99 -26.44 37.02
CA THR A 50 -12.30 -25.25 37.53
C THR A 50 -12.05 -24.24 36.41
N ALA A 51 -11.55 -23.05 36.78
CA ALA A 51 -11.10 -22.05 35.80
C ALA A 51 -9.96 -22.61 34.93
N ASP A 52 -9.04 -23.37 35.54
CA ASP A 52 -7.93 -24.02 34.83
C ASP A 52 -8.43 -25.08 33.86
N ASP A 53 -9.43 -25.90 34.24
CA ASP A 53 -10.01 -26.91 33.34
C ASP A 53 -10.68 -26.27 32.11
N LEU A 54 -11.39 -25.16 32.32
CA LEU A 54 -12.01 -24.38 31.25
C LEU A 54 -10.96 -23.75 30.35
N LEU A 55 -9.92 -23.16 30.92
CA LEU A 55 -8.83 -22.52 30.19
C LEU A 55 -8.04 -23.55 29.35
N ALA A 56 -7.79 -24.73 29.90
CA ALA A 56 -7.14 -25.85 29.20
C ALA A 56 -8.01 -26.43 28.06
N GLU A 57 -9.34 -26.51 28.23
CA GLU A 57 -10.27 -26.91 27.16
C GLU A 57 -10.41 -25.83 26.09
N MET A 58 -10.31 -24.56 26.47
CA MET A 58 -10.32 -23.43 25.55
C MET A 58 -9.00 -23.27 24.80
N ALA A 59 -7.87 -23.63 25.39
CA ALA A 59 -6.55 -23.54 24.75
C ALA A 59 -6.48 -24.29 23.40
N ASP A 60 -7.29 -25.32 23.17
CA ASP A 60 -7.36 -26.05 21.89
C ASP A 60 -8.11 -25.32 20.76
N SER A 61 -8.65 -24.12 21.01
CA SER A 61 -9.35 -23.30 20.03
C SER A 61 -8.49 -22.12 19.58
N THR A 62 -8.32 -21.94 18.26
CA THR A 62 -7.60 -20.79 17.68
C THR A 62 -8.16 -19.46 18.19
N VAL A 63 -9.49 -19.31 18.22
CA VAL A 63 -10.15 -18.08 18.69
C VAL A 63 -9.86 -17.79 20.17
N ALA A 64 -9.79 -18.83 21.00
CA ALA A 64 -9.47 -18.66 22.40
C ALA A 64 -7.98 -18.35 22.62
N THR A 65 -7.10 -18.98 21.83
CA THR A 65 -5.65 -18.70 21.87
C THR A 65 -5.37 -17.25 21.50
N THR A 66 -6.01 -16.72 20.45
CA THR A 66 -5.91 -15.28 20.09
C THR A 66 -6.38 -14.37 21.22
N ARG A 67 -7.51 -14.69 21.87
CA ARG A 67 -8.01 -13.87 23.00
C ARG A 67 -7.05 -13.91 24.20
N ILE A 68 -6.55 -15.09 24.54
CA ILE A 68 -5.56 -15.27 25.62
C ILE A 68 -4.30 -14.47 25.28
N TYR A 69 -3.80 -14.57 24.04
CA TYR A 69 -2.67 -13.79 23.58
C TYR A 69 -2.92 -12.28 23.72
N ASN A 70 -4.03 -11.75 23.20
CA ASN A 70 -4.33 -10.31 23.25
C ASN A 70 -4.32 -9.75 24.68
N GLU A 71 -4.91 -10.50 25.62
CA GLU A 71 -4.94 -10.12 27.04
C GLU A 71 -3.55 -10.09 27.67
N ILE A 72 -2.73 -11.09 27.34
CA ILE A 72 -1.36 -11.19 27.85
C ILE A 72 -0.47 -10.13 27.22
N ALA A 73 -0.53 -9.97 25.89
CA ALA A 73 0.22 -8.99 25.13
C ALA A 73 -0.03 -7.59 25.68
N ARG A 74 -1.30 -7.20 25.89
CA ARG A 74 -1.67 -5.92 26.52
C ARG A 74 -0.89 -5.66 27.81
N LYS A 75 -0.84 -6.64 28.72
CA LYS A 75 -0.13 -6.49 30.01
C LYS A 75 1.38 -6.57 29.88
N VAL A 76 1.90 -7.40 28.97
CA VAL A 76 3.34 -7.47 28.69
C VAL A 76 3.85 -6.12 28.19
N PHE A 77 3.17 -5.51 27.23
CA PHE A 77 3.55 -4.20 26.69
C PHE A 77 3.37 -3.06 27.70
N ALA A 78 2.29 -3.06 28.48
CA ALA A 78 2.14 -2.06 29.56
C ALA A 78 3.29 -2.14 30.57
N ILE A 79 3.73 -3.35 30.94
CA ILE A 79 4.88 -3.56 31.83
C ILE A 79 6.21 -3.15 31.17
N ALA A 80 6.38 -3.43 29.88
CA ALA A 80 7.57 -3.06 29.13
C ALA A 80 7.69 -1.52 29.03
N ALA A 81 6.59 -0.86 28.63
CA ALA A 81 6.48 0.59 28.57
C ALA A 81 6.77 1.26 29.92
N ASP A 82 6.26 0.73 31.03
CA ASP A 82 6.55 1.27 32.37
C ASP A 82 8.04 1.18 32.77
N LYS A 83 8.83 0.31 32.12
CA LYS A 83 10.27 0.19 32.33
C LYS A 83 11.09 1.08 31.40
N THR A 84 10.62 1.32 30.18
CA THR A 84 11.37 2.04 29.13
C THR A 84 10.99 3.51 29.03
N LEU A 85 9.69 3.84 29.09
CA LEU A 85 9.18 5.19 28.96
C LEU A 85 9.44 6.04 30.21
N THR A 86 9.65 7.33 30.01
CA THR A 86 9.74 8.30 31.10
C THR A 86 8.37 8.58 31.70
N ARG A 87 8.36 9.11 32.92
CA ARG A 87 7.09 9.52 33.56
C ARG A 87 6.38 10.65 32.80
N SER A 88 7.10 11.45 32.02
CA SER A 88 6.49 12.50 31.21
C SER A 88 5.63 11.89 30.09
N GLU A 89 6.20 10.96 29.33
CA GLU A 89 5.50 10.25 28.25
C GLU A 89 4.29 9.48 28.78
N ILE A 90 4.43 8.76 29.91
CA ILE A 90 3.29 8.07 30.53
C ILE A 90 2.19 9.05 30.96
N THR A 91 2.55 10.25 31.42
CA THR A 91 1.54 11.26 31.81
C THR A 91 0.81 11.84 30.60
N GLU A 92 1.49 11.95 29.46
CA GLU A 92 0.88 12.34 28.19
C GLU A 92 -0.11 11.28 27.69
N ILE A 93 0.28 10.01 27.72
CA ILE A 93 -0.61 8.88 27.41
C ILE A 93 -1.85 8.86 28.32
N GLU A 94 -1.67 9.06 29.63
CA GLU A 94 -2.78 9.16 30.58
C GLU A 94 -3.75 10.32 30.24
N GLY A 95 -3.21 11.44 29.74
CA GLY A 95 -4.00 12.60 29.30
C GLY A 95 -4.79 12.32 28.01
N ILE A 96 -4.15 11.69 27.02
CA ILE A 96 -4.81 11.26 25.77
C ILE A 96 -5.96 10.28 26.09
N ALA A 97 -5.74 9.34 27.00
CA ALA A 97 -6.77 8.40 27.44
C ALA A 97 -7.97 9.10 28.11
N ASP A 98 -7.73 10.15 28.90
CA ASP A 98 -8.80 10.97 29.49
C ASP A 98 -9.65 11.69 28.43
N ASP A 99 -9.01 12.21 27.39
CA ASP A 99 -9.69 12.84 26.26
C ASP A 99 -10.49 11.80 25.45
N GLN A 100 -9.93 10.62 25.18
CA GLN A 100 -10.64 9.52 24.50
C GLN A 100 -11.87 9.04 25.28
N VAL A 101 -11.78 8.90 26.61
CA VAL A 101 -12.96 8.55 27.43
C VAL A 101 -14.01 9.66 27.40
N THR A 102 -13.58 10.92 27.32
CA THR A 102 -14.49 12.06 27.18
C THR A 102 -15.22 12.02 25.84
N ASP A 103 -14.50 11.79 24.75
CA ASP A 103 -15.07 11.66 23.39
C ASP A 103 -16.01 10.46 23.29
N PHE A 104 -15.64 9.31 23.86
CA PHE A 104 -16.50 8.13 23.94
C PHE A 104 -17.81 8.45 24.64
N ARG A 105 -17.75 9.09 25.82
CA ARG A 105 -18.95 9.47 26.59
C ARG A 105 -19.85 10.42 25.81
N ASP A 106 -19.26 11.40 25.14
CA ASP A 106 -20.00 12.41 24.38
C ASP A 106 -20.65 11.78 23.13
N ASN A 107 -19.99 10.84 22.47
CA ASN A 107 -20.55 10.03 21.37
C ASN A 107 -21.72 9.14 21.85
N VAL A 108 -21.55 8.39 22.93
CA VAL A 108 -22.61 7.58 23.56
C VAL A 108 -23.83 8.45 23.90
N GLN A 109 -23.61 9.65 24.43
CA GLN A 109 -24.70 10.58 24.74
C GLN A 109 -25.44 11.06 23.48
N ALA A 110 -24.71 11.35 22.40
CA ALA A 110 -25.31 11.76 21.14
C ALA A 110 -26.13 10.63 20.50
N GLU A 111 -25.58 9.42 20.42
CA GLU A 111 -26.22 8.26 19.81
C GLU A 111 -27.43 7.77 20.60
N ALA A 112 -27.34 7.71 21.93
CA ALA A 112 -28.47 7.35 22.79
C ALA A 112 -29.67 8.28 22.55
N LYS A 113 -29.40 9.59 22.42
CA LYS A 113 -30.42 10.61 22.12
C LYS A 113 -31.02 10.43 20.72
N GLU A 114 -30.20 10.13 19.72
CA GLU A 114 -30.67 9.90 18.34
C GLU A 114 -31.56 8.66 18.24
N GLN A 115 -31.17 7.57 18.90
CA GLN A 115 -31.89 6.30 18.89
C GLN A 115 -33.06 6.25 19.88
N GLY A 116 -33.19 7.25 20.75
CA GLY A 116 -34.21 7.30 21.79
C GLY A 116 -34.04 6.23 22.88
N ILE A 117 -32.82 5.76 23.08
CA ILE A 117 -32.42 4.78 24.10
C ILE A 117 -32.00 5.54 25.36
N ASP A 118 -32.23 4.94 26.53
CA ASP A 118 -31.72 5.48 27.78
C ASP A 118 -30.19 5.49 27.81
N TYR A 119 -29.60 6.59 28.28
CA TYR A 119 -28.15 6.78 28.25
C TYR A 119 -27.41 5.70 29.03
N ASP A 120 -27.87 5.32 30.23
CA ASP A 120 -27.17 4.34 31.06
C ASP A 120 -27.21 2.95 30.38
N THR A 121 -28.33 2.62 29.73
CA THR A 121 -28.47 1.37 28.96
C THR A 121 -27.57 1.34 27.72
N TYR A 122 -27.48 2.47 27.01
CA TYR A 122 -26.61 2.57 25.84
C TYR A 122 -25.13 2.55 26.24
N LEU A 123 -24.78 3.23 27.33
CA LEU A 123 -23.44 3.23 27.90
C LEU A 123 -22.99 1.83 28.31
N GLU A 124 -23.83 1.06 29.02
CA GLU A 124 -23.54 -0.34 29.38
C GLU A 124 -23.26 -1.17 28.12
N THR A 125 -24.10 -1.03 27.09
CA THR A 125 -23.94 -1.75 25.82
C THR A 125 -22.65 -1.35 25.09
N SER A 126 -22.31 -0.06 25.06
CA SER A 126 -21.09 0.44 24.42
C SER A 126 -19.83 0.02 25.18
N LEU A 127 -19.85 0.05 26.52
CA LEU A 127 -18.73 -0.44 27.34
C LEU A 127 -18.53 -1.96 27.16
N GLU A 128 -19.61 -2.74 27.08
CA GLU A 128 -19.55 -4.17 26.77
C GLU A 128 -18.94 -4.45 25.39
N GLN A 129 -19.16 -3.56 24.40
CA GLN A 129 -18.54 -3.67 23.07
C GLN A 129 -17.03 -3.42 23.11
N GLU A 130 -16.58 -2.51 23.98
CA GLU A 130 -15.15 -2.28 24.27
C GLU A 130 -14.54 -3.37 25.18
N GLY A 131 -15.38 -4.23 25.77
CA GLY A 131 -14.95 -5.33 26.64
C GLY A 131 -14.67 -4.93 28.09
N VAL A 132 -15.25 -3.82 28.55
CA VAL A 132 -15.09 -3.26 29.91
C VAL A 132 -16.45 -3.01 30.58
N GLU A 133 -16.49 -2.84 31.90
CA GLU A 133 -17.74 -2.59 32.63
C GLU A 133 -17.92 -1.14 33.06
N THR A 134 -16.82 -0.38 33.12
CA THR A 134 -16.82 0.98 33.64
C THR A 134 -15.97 1.92 32.79
N LEU A 135 -16.25 3.22 32.87
CA LEU A 135 -15.41 4.24 32.24
C LEU A 135 -13.99 4.29 32.81
N ASP A 136 -13.80 3.90 34.08
CA ASP A 136 -12.47 3.79 34.68
C ASP A 136 -11.69 2.61 34.06
N GLU A 137 -12.35 1.47 33.85
CA GLU A 137 -11.75 0.34 33.13
C GLU A 137 -11.49 0.65 31.65
N LEU A 138 -12.36 1.46 31.02
CA LEU A 138 -12.13 1.97 29.67
C LEU A 138 -10.89 2.86 29.62
N LYS A 139 -10.72 3.74 30.61
CA LYS A 139 -9.52 4.57 30.74
C LYS A 139 -8.27 3.69 30.86
N ASP A 140 -8.29 2.70 31.75
CA ASP A 140 -7.16 1.78 31.92
C ASP A 140 -6.86 1.01 30.63
N LEU A 141 -7.89 0.63 29.85
CA LEU A 141 -7.73 0.03 28.54
C LEU A 141 -7.02 0.97 27.56
N TYR A 142 -7.45 2.23 27.45
CA TYR A 142 -6.82 3.23 26.57
C TYR A 142 -5.38 3.57 27.00
N VAL A 143 -5.11 3.62 28.30
CA VAL A 143 -3.73 3.78 28.81
C VAL A 143 -2.85 2.59 28.40
N ASP A 144 -3.33 1.36 28.57
CA ASP A 144 -2.58 0.17 28.14
C ASP A 144 -2.36 0.15 26.61
N GLN A 145 -3.34 0.61 25.82
CA GLN A 145 -3.20 0.73 24.36
C GLN A 145 -2.15 1.77 23.98
N GLY A 146 -2.21 2.99 24.53
CA GLY A 146 -1.22 4.02 24.25
C GLY A 146 0.19 3.64 24.70
N LYS A 147 0.33 2.92 25.83
CA LYS A 147 1.62 2.35 26.26
C LYS A 147 2.15 1.32 25.28
N LYS A 148 1.28 0.47 24.74
CA LYS A 148 1.67 -0.50 23.72
C LYS A 148 2.14 0.21 22.46
N GLU A 149 1.38 1.18 21.95
CA GLU A 149 1.74 1.94 20.75
C GLU A 149 3.10 2.62 20.90
N ALA A 150 3.31 3.36 22.00
CA ALA A 150 4.59 4.02 22.28
C ALA A 150 5.75 3.02 22.41
N TYR A 151 5.55 1.87 23.07
CA TYR A 151 6.59 0.85 23.17
C TYR A 151 6.93 0.22 21.81
N LEU A 152 5.93 -0.06 20.98
CA LEU A 152 6.15 -0.60 19.63
C LEU A 152 6.86 0.42 18.74
N GLU A 153 6.60 1.71 18.95
CA GLU A 153 7.32 2.80 18.28
C GLU A 153 8.79 2.79 18.64
N ASP A 154 9.12 2.88 19.95
CA ASP A 154 10.51 2.77 20.45
C ASP A 154 11.18 1.49 19.94
N TYR A 155 10.47 0.36 19.94
CA TYR A 155 11.02 -0.92 19.51
C TYR A 155 11.41 -0.92 18.03
N VAL A 156 10.62 -0.28 17.16
CA VAL A 156 11.00 -0.13 15.74
C VAL A 156 12.16 0.84 15.59
N GLU A 157 12.22 1.92 16.36
CA GLU A 157 13.35 2.86 16.32
C GLU A 157 14.67 2.21 16.76
N GLU A 158 14.65 1.46 17.86
CA GLU A 158 15.82 0.75 18.39
C GLU A 158 16.29 -0.38 17.47
N ASN A 159 15.36 -1.00 16.74
CA ASN A 159 15.62 -2.12 15.81
C ASN A 159 15.43 -1.73 14.34
N TYR A 160 15.61 -0.45 14.04
CA TYR A 160 15.27 0.13 12.74
C TYR A 160 15.93 -0.60 11.56
N ASP A 161 17.22 -0.91 11.67
CA ASP A 161 17.96 -1.58 10.59
C ASP A 161 17.38 -2.96 10.26
N TYR A 162 16.94 -3.72 11.27
CA TYR A 162 16.35 -5.04 11.08
C TYR A 162 14.99 -4.92 10.38
N PHE A 163 14.13 -4.01 10.85
CA PHE A 163 12.81 -3.82 10.26
C PHE A 163 12.86 -3.19 8.87
N LEU A 164 13.83 -2.31 8.63
CA LEU A 164 14.09 -1.77 7.30
C LEU A 164 14.56 -2.87 6.34
N GLU A 165 15.51 -3.72 6.73
CA GLU A 165 15.93 -4.86 5.90
C GLU A 165 14.76 -5.79 5.58
N LYS A 166 13.89 -6.05 6.56
CA LYS A 166 12.69 -6.87 6.36
C LYS A 166 11.65 -6.18 5.47
N TYR A 167 11.46 -4.87 5.63
CA TYR A 167 10.59 -4.07 4.78
C TYR A 167 11.02 -4.13 3.31
N LEU A 168 12.33 -3.94 3.09
CA LEU A 168 12.91 -3.89 1.77
C LEU A 168 12.96 -5.26 1.08
N SER A 169 13.29 -6.31 1.84
CA SER A 169 13.38 -7.67 1.30
C SER A 169 12.03 -8.21 0.92
N VAL A 170 11.02 -8.10 1.79
CA VAL A 170 9.71 -8.70 1.51
C VAL A 170 8.96 -7.88 0.43
N TYR A 171 8.98 -6.54 0.44
CA TYR A 171 8.15 -5.75 -0.50
C TYR A 171 8.90 -5.18 -1.70
N THR A 172 10.23 -5.16 -1.70
CA THR A 172 11.05 -4.69 -2.83
C THR A 172 10.60 -3.33 -3.40
N PRO A 173 10.46 -2.28 -2.56
CA PRO A 173 9.73 -1.08 -2.92
C PRO A 173 10.37 -0.33 -4.09
N PHE A 174 9.53 0.17 -4.99
CA PHE A 174 9.90 1.10 -6.04
C PHE A 174 9.48 2.52 -5.65
N GLN A 175 10.20 3.51 -6.17
CA GLN A 175 9.69 4.89 -6.19
C GLN A 175 9.59 5.35 -7.62
N VAL A 176 8.50 6.07 -7.88
CA VAL A 176 8.25 6.66 -9.19
C VAL A 176 7.92 8.12 -9.05
N LYS A 177 8.20 8.88 -10.10
CA LYS A 177 7.43 10.08 -10.40
C LYS A 177 6.25 9.66 -11.26
N HIS A 178 5.07 10.22 -11.02
CA HIS A 178 3.94 10.03 -11.92
C HIS A 178 3.15 11.32 -12.19
N ILE A 179 2.47 11.36 -13.35
CA ILE A 179 1.48 12.38 -13.72
C ILE A 179 0.26 11.66 -14.27
N LEU A 180 -0.90 11.90 -13.65
CA LEU A 180 -2.17 11.36 -14.11
C LEU A 180 -2.83 12.32 -15.11
N VAL A 181 -3.27 11.79 -16.24
CA VAL A 181 -4.29 12.39 -17.10
C VAL A 181 -5.53 11.52 -17.04
N ALA A 182 -6.62 12.04 -16.47
CA ALA A 182 -7.84 11.28 -16.32
C ALA A 182 -8.45 10.94 -17.69
N ALA A 183 -8.96 9.72 -17.81
CA ALA A 183 -9.76 9.27 -18.94
C ALA A 183 -11.05 8.61 -18.43
N ASN A 184 -12.11 8.67 -19.21
CA ASN A 184 -13.40 8.13 -18.81
C ASN A 184 -13.58 6.74 -19.43
N THR A 185 -13.12 5.72 -18.72
CA THR A 185 -13.39 4.32 -19.07
C THR A 185 -13.72 3.52 -17.82
N SER A 186 -14.55 2.49 -17.97
CA SER A 186 -14.56 1.40 -17.01
C SER A 186 -13.31 0.57 -17.22
N ASP A 187 -12.70 0.10 -16.14
CA ASP A 187 -11.48 -0.72 -16.13
C ASP A 187 -11.58 -2.04 -16.95
N THR A 188 -12.79 -2.44 -17.32
CA THR A 188 -13.13 -3.60 -18.16
C THR A 188 -13.36 -3.27 -19.64
N ASN A 189 -13.28 -1.99 -20.04
CA ASN A 189 -13.49 -1.54 -21.40
C ASN A 189 -12.15 -1.44 -22.15
N TYR A 190 -11.88 -2.47 -22.96
CA TYR A 190 -10.61 -2.65 -23.67
C TYR A 190 -10.52 -1.93 -25.03
N THR A 191 -11.63 -1.44 -25.57
CA THR A 191 -11.73 -1.15 -27.01
C THR A 191 -12.40 0.16 -27.36
N ASP A 192 -13.24 0.70 -26.48
CA ASP A 192 -14.07 1.88 -26.71
C ASP A 192 -13.98 2.87 -25.55
N GLY A 193 -12.78 3.01 -25.00
CA GLY A 193 -12.48 4.01 -23.99
C GLY A 193 -12.67 5.43 -24.51
N THR A 194 -13.03 6.36 -23.62
CA THR A 194 -13.22 7.77 -23.98
C THR A 194 -12.29 8.67 -23.19
N ILE A 195 -11.75 9.69 -23.86
CA ILE A 195 -11.05 10.80 -23.23
C ILE A 195 -11.83 12.07 -23.56
N THR A 196 -11.90 13.06 -22.66
CA THR A 196 -12.59 14.33 -22.98
C THR A 196 -11.66 15.28 -23.73
N PRO A 197 -12.18 16.31 -24.43
CA PRO A 197 -11.35 17.32 -25.07
C PRO A 197 -10.35 17.98 -24.11
N ASP A 198 -10.79 18.29 -22.88
CA ASP A 198 -9.92 18.88 -21.85
C ASP A 198 -8.75 18.00 -21.47
N LYS A 199 -9.02 16.70 -21.31
CA LYS A 199 -8.00 15.74 -20.92
C LYS A 199 -7.04 15.43 -22.06
N ALA A 200 -7.49 15.44 -23.31
CA ALA A 200 -6.58 15.35 -24.45
C ALA A 200 -5.69 16.60 -24.62
N ARG A 201 -6.20 17.80 -24.32
CA ARG A 201 -5.35 19.01 -24.30
C ARG A 201 -4.34 18.99 -23.16
N LEU A 202 -4.75 18.53 -21.98
CA LEU A 202 -3.85 18.31 -20.85
C LEU A 202 -2.74 17.30 -21.21
N LEU A 203 -3.10 16.18 -21.82
CA LEU A 203 -2.17 15.18 -22.35
C LEU A 203 -1.14 15.82 -23.30
N LEU A 204 -1.60 16.58 -24.28
CA LEU A 204 -0.72 17.29 -25.22
C LEU A 204 0.16 18.33 -24.52
N LYS A 205 -0.38 19.07 -23.55
CA LYS A 205 0.38 20.05 -22.76
C LYS A 205 1.52 19.37 -22.01
N ILE A 206 1.26 18.25 -21.34
CA ILE A 206 2.27 17.45 -20.64
C ILE A 206 3.36 16.97 -21.59
N LEU A 207 2.97 16.32 -22.71
CA LEU A 207 3.92 15.83 -23.72
C LEU A 207 4.78 16.95 -24.29
N ASN A 208 4.18 18.09 -24.61
CA ASN A 208 4.87 19.25 -25.15
C ASN A 208 5.90 19.85 -24.18
N ARG A 209 5.64 19.81 -22.88
CA ARG A 209 6.60 20.24 -21.84
C ARG A 209 7.74 19.24 -21.68
N PHE A 210 7.46 17.93 -21.76
CA PHE A 210 8.51 16.91 -21.81
C PHE A 210 9.40 17.06 -23.05
N ILE A 211 8.82 17.27 -24.24
CA ILE A 211 9.57 17.51 -25.49
C ILE A 211 10.48 18.73 -25.33
N ALA A 212 10.00 19.81 -24.70
CA ALA A 212 10.80 21.01 -24.44
C ALA A 212 11.94 20.78 -23.42
N GLY A 213 11.91 19.68 -22.67
CA GLY A 213 12.89 19.36 -21.64
C GLY A 213 12.61 20.04 -20.29
N GLU A 214 11.35 20.39 -20.02
CA GLU A 214 10.96 20.89 -18.71
C GLU A 214 11.07 19.81 -17.63
N ASN A 215 11.37 20.23 -16.40
CA ASN A 215 11.54 19.33 -15.27
C ASN A 215 10.23 18.61 -14.92
N PHE A 216 10.30 17.30 -14.70
CA PHE A 216 9.13 16.44 -14.43
C PHE A 216 8.28 16.97 -13.27
N ALA A 217 8.90 17.40 -12.16
CA ALA A 217 8.17 17.90 -11.00
C ALA A 217 7.40 19.20 -11.31
N THR A 218 7.92 20.03 -12.22
CA THR A 218 7.20 21.24 -12.69
C THR A 218 6.04 20.88 -13.63
N ILE A 219 6.14 19.76 -14.34
CA ILE A 219 5.06 19.24 -15.18
C ILE A 219 3.98 18.59 -14.31
N ALA A 220 4.37 17.94 -13.22
CA ALA A 220 3.48 17.29 -12.26
C ALA A 220 2.47 18.26 -11.62
N ASP A 221 2.72 19.57 -11.61
CA ASP A 221 1.71 20.59 -11.26
C ASP A 221 0.41 20.50 -12.08
N LEU A 222 0.47 19.89 -13.26
CA LEU A 222 -0.67 19.73 -14.17
C LEU A 222 -1.44 18.42 -13.94
N THR A 223 -0.96 17.53 -13.06
CA THR A 223 -1.58 16.21 -12.80
C THR A 223 -3.04 16.33 -12.36
N ASP A 224 -3.86 15.35 -12.75
CA ASP A 224 -5.21 15.17 -12.23
C ASP A 224 -5.25 14.47 -10.86
N ASP A 225 -4.12 13.91 -10.43
CA ASP A 225 -3.97 13.37 -9.08
C ASP A 225 -3.56 14.47 -8.09
N THR A 226 -4.55 15.07 -7.44
CA THR A 226 -4.29 16.15 -6.48
C THR A 226 -3.46 15.72 -5.28
N SER A 227 -3.33 14.41 -5.00
CA SER A 227 -2.57 13.91 -3.85
C SER A 227 -1.06 13.85 -4.10
N SER A 228 -0.64 13.64 -5.36
CA SER A 228 0.78 13.59 -5.72
C SER A 228 1.34 14.93 -6.23
N LYS A 229 0.47 15.90 -6.47
CA LYS A 229 0.85 17.24 -6.94
C LYS A 229 1.83 17.95 -6.01
N ASP A 230 1.57 17.92 -4.69
CA ASP A 230 2.38 18.65 -3.72
C ASP A 230 3.80 18.09 -3.61
N VAL A 231 3.99 16.81 -3.95
CA VAL A 231 5.27 16.08 -3.88
C VAL A 231 5.97 16.00 -5.24
N GLY A 232 5.60 16.84 -6.21
CA GLY A 232 6.21 16.85 -7.55
C GLY A 232 5.96 15.56 -8.34
N GLY A 233 4.87 14.86 -8.04
CA GLY A 233 4.50 13.57 -8.64
C GLY A 233 5.22 12.37 -8.02
N ILE A 234 6.07 12.54 -7.01
CA ILE A 234 6.81 11.42 -6.40
C ILE A 234 5.89 10.61 -5.49
N MET A 235 5.79 9.31 -5.72
CA MET A 235 5.09 8.40 -4.83
C MET A 235 5.96 7.19 -4.48
N PRO A 236 5.96 6.76 -3.20
CA PRO A 236 6.48 5.45 -2.86
C PRO A 236 5.43 4.41 -3.26
N PHE A 237 5.87 3.34 -3.91
CA PHE A 237 5.05 2.13 -3.99
C PHE A 237 5.28 1.32 -2.73
N ASP A 238 4.38 1.48 -1.77
CA ASP A 238 4.18 0.48 -0.73
C ASP A 238 3.11 -0.52 -1.20
N GLY A 239 3.35 -1.81 -0.95
CA GLY A 239 2.48 -2.90 -1.40
C GLY A 239 1.22 -3.10 -0.56
N GLY A 240 1.01 -2.29 0.48
CA GLY A 240 -0.16 -2.31 1.36
C GLY A 240 -1.26 -1.33 0.94
N LYS A 241 -0.94 -0.37 0.05
CA LYS A 241 -1.94 0.48 -0.58
C LYS A 241 -2.69 -0.25 -1.68
N ASP A 242 -4.01 -0.01 -1.72
CA ASP A 242 -4.93 -0.45 -2.77
C ASP A 242 -4.68 0.29 -4.10
N TYR A 243 -3.45 0.24 -4.62
CA TYR A 243 -3.18 0.63 -6.00
C TYR A 243 -3.72 -0.44 -6.93
N VAL A 244 -4.31 -0.02 -8.03
CA VAL A 244 -4.68 -0.96 -9.09
C VAL A 244 -3.43 -1.63 -9.67
N ASN A 245 -3.55 -2.93 -9.97
CA ASN A 245 -2.42 -3.80 -10.25
C ASN A 245 -1.55 -3.30 -11.42
N GLU A 246 -2.14 -2.68 -12.43
CA GLU A 246 -1.43 -2.16 -13.60
C GLU A 246 -0.45 -1.05 -13.22
N PHE A 247 -0.92 -0.11 -12.39
CA PHE A 247 -0.09 0.99 -11.91
C PHE A 247 0.97 0.48 -10.93
N ARG A 248 0.59 -0.43 -10.02
CA ARG A 248 1.48 -1.04 -9.04
C ARG A 248 2.65 -1.79 -9.67
N PHE A 249 2.38 -2.57 -10.72
CA PHE A 249 3.36 -3.50 -11.28
C PHE A 249 4.11 -2.99 -12.51
N ALA A 250 3.71 -1.85 -13.08
CA ALA A 250 4.44 -1.26 -14.20
C ALA A 250 5.95 -1.10 -13.94
N PRO A 251 6.42 -0.59 -12.77
CA PRO A 251 7.85 -0.49 -12.46
C PRO A 251 8.58 -1.84 -12.45
N TYR A 252 7.93 -2.86 -11.87
CA TYR A 252 8.47 -4.21 -11.69
C TYR A 252 8.64 -4.94 -13.02
N ILE A 253 7.63 -4.85 -13.88
CA ILE A 253 7.65 -5.47 -15.22
C ILE A 253 8.72 -4.81 -16.09
N LEU A 254 8.88 -3.49 -16.02
CA LEU A 254 9.95 -2.80 -16.74
C LEU A 254 11.33 -3.20 -16.24
N ALA A 255 11.52 -3.32 -14.92
CA ALA A 255 12.79 -3.77 -14.36
C ALA A 255 13.18 -5.17 -14.89
N LEU A 256 12.22 -6.09 -15.00
CA LEU A 256 12.43 -7.41 -15.62
C LEU A 256 12.68 -7.33 -17.14
N TYR A 257 11.94 -6.45 -17.84
CA TYR A 257 12.05 -6.21 -19.28
C TYR A 257 13.42 -5.69 -19.71
N GLU A 258 14.06 -4.88 -18.88
CA GLU A 258 15.36 -4.30 -19.17
C GLU A 258 16.55 -5.26 -18.90
N LYS A 259 16.34 -6.42 -18.24
CA LYS A 259 17.39 -7.44 -18.03
C LYS A 259 17.53 -8.40 -19.20
N GLU A 260 18.73 -8.95 -19.40
CA GLU A 260 18.98 -9.98 -20.42
C GLU A 260 18.16 -11.26 -20.12
N GLU A 261 17.68 -11.92 -21.18
CA GLU A 261 16.94 -13.19 -21.06
C GLU A 261 17.79 -14.28 -20.39
N GLY A 262 17.12 -15.15 -19.62
CA GLY A 262 17.75 -16.25 -18.91
C GLY A 262 18.14 -15.89 -17.48
N LYS A 263 19.36 -16.28 -17.06
CA LYS A 263 19.74 -16.31 -15.63
C LYS A 263 19.63 -14.95 -14.93
N GLU A 264 19.97 -13.84 -15.61
CA GLU A 264 19.91 -12.51 -15.00
C GLU A 264 18.47 -12.10 -14.66
N ARG A 265 17.53 -12.35 -15.58
CA ARG A 265 16.11 -12.06 -15.34
C ARG A 265 15.49 -13.01 -14.31
N LEU A 266 15.83 -14.29 -14.34
CA LEU A 266 15.34 -15.26 -13.34
C LEU A 266 15.84 -14.89 -11.93
N ALA A 267 17.09 -14.45 -11.80
CA ALA A 267 17.62 -13.97 -10.52
C ALA A 267 16.85 -12.74 -10.01
N LEU A 268 16.49 -11.82 -10.91
CA LEU A 268 15.64 -10.68 -10.55
C LEU A 268 14.21 -11.11 -10.17
N ALA A 269 13.65 -12.11 -10.85
CA ALA A 269 12.34 -12.65 -10.53
C ALA A 269 12.30 -13.33 -9.15
N GLN A 270 13.37 -14.06 -8.77
CA GLN A 270 13.53 -14.59 -7.40
C GLN A 270 13.61 -13.47 -6.37
N GLN A 271 14.42 -12.44 -6.64
CA GLN A 271 14.53 -11.27 -5.73
C GLN A 271 13.21 -10.51 -5.56
N LEU A 272 12.30 -10.64 -6.53
CA LEU A 272 10.96 -10.06 -6.51
C LEU A 272 9.89 -10.98 -5.92
N HIS A 273 10.26 -12.16 -5.41
CA HIS A 273 9.33 -13.15 -4.86
C HIS A 273 8.28 -13.63 -5.87
N LEU A 274 8.61 -13.60 -7.17
CA LEU A 274 7.71 -14.04 -8.23
C LEU A 274 7.84 -15.53 -8.49
N ILE A 275 9.03 -16.09 -8.27
CA ILE A 275 9.35 -17.50 -8.40
C ILE A 275 10.10 -17.96 -7.16
N ASP A 276 10.18 -19.27 -6.95
CA ASP A 276 10.77 -19.89 -5.76
C ASP A 276 12.21 -19.41 -5.49
N GLU A 277 12.40 -18.78 -4.32
CA GLU A 277 13.69 -18.23 -3.87
C GLU A 277 14.72 -19.32 -3.55
N ASP A 278 14.28 -20.55 -3.27
CA ASP A 278 15.17 -21.66 -2.88
C ASP A 278 15.87 -22.33 -4.08
N LEU A 279 15.51 -21.95 -5.32
CA LEU A 279 16.10 -22.52 -6.53
C LEU A 279 17.53 -22.03 -6.77
N ASP A 280 18.49 -22.96 -6.89
CA ASP A 280 19.87 -22.62 -7.24
C ASP A 280 20.02 -22.45 -8.76
N LEU A 281 20.05 -21.20 -9.24
CA LEU A 281 20.15 -20.91 -10.67
C LEU A 281 21.48 -21.34 -11.33
N ASP A 282 22.48 -21.81 -10.57
CA ASP A 282 23.69 -22.46 -11.10
C ASP A 282 23.50 -23.97 -11.34
N VAL A 283 22.42 -24.56 -10.82
CA VAL A 283 22.03 -25.96 -11.03
C VAL A 283 21.05 -26.05 -12.21
N ALA A 284 21.34 -26.93 -13.17
CA ALA A 284 20.56 -27.01 -14.41
C ALA A 284 19.10 -27.45 -14.23
N GLU A 285 18.82 -28.27 -13.21
CA GLU A 285 17.46 -28.72 -12.87
C GLU A 285 16.64 -27.57 -12.27
N ASP A 286 17.21 -26.86 -11.30
CA ASP A 286 16.61 -25.70 -10.65
C ASP A 286 16.44 -24.53 -11.62
N LEU A 287 17.41 -24.29 -12.51
CA LEU A 287 17.29 -23.29 -13.57
C LEU A 287 16.14 -23.61 -14.54
N GLN A 288 15.92 -24.90 -14.84
CA GLN A 288 14.79 -25.32 -15.67
C GLN A 288 13.47 -25.09 -14.91
N LYS A 289 13.39 -25.47 -13.63
CA LYS A 289 12.21 -25.24 -12.78
C LYS A 289 11.90 -23.75 -12.64
N ALA A 290 12.92 -22.91 -12.44
CA ALA A 290 12.77 -21.47 -12.36
C ALA A 290 12.22 -20.88 -13.68
N GLN A 291 12.68 -21.38 -14.82
CA GLN A 291 12.13 -20.99 -16.12
C GLN A 291 10.68 -21.45 -16.28
N GLU A 292 10.35 -22.68 -15.86
CA GLU A 292 8.98 -23.20 -15.90
C GLU A 292 8.04 -22.37 -15.02
N GLU A 293 8.42 -22.07 -13.77
CA GLU A 293 7.65 -21.18 -12.88
C GLU A 293 7.51 -19.78 -13.49
N TYR A 294 8.60 -19.21 -14.02
CA TYR A 294 8.58 -17.91 -14.66
C TYR A 294 7.68 -17.86 -15.92
N ASP A 295 7.61 -18.95 -16.67
CA ASP A 295 6.75 -19.09 -17.85
C ASP A 295 5.27 -19.35 -17.47
N GLU A 296 5.04 -20.03 -16.32
CA GLU A 296 3.70 -20.27 -15.75
C GLU A 296 3.09 -19.00 -15.16
N LEU A 297 3.93 -18.12 -14.58
CA LEU A 297 3.55 -16.74 -14.39
C LEU A 297 3.17 -16.20 -15.78
N ARG A 298 1.90 -15.85 -15.97
CA ARG A 298 1.41 -15.21 -17.21
C ARG A 298 2.16 -13.92 -17.57
N ILE A 299 3.12 -13.53 -16.74
CA ILE A 299 4.21 -12.61 -17.02
C ILE A 299 4.87 -12.85 -18.38
N ALA A 300 5.02 -14.07 -18.91
CA ALA A 300 5.53 -14.24 -20.28
C ALA A 300 4.60 -13.61 -21.35
N SER A 301 3.27 -13.72 -21.19
CA SER A 301 2.28 -12.98 -21.99
C SER A 301 2.38 -11.46 -21.75
N VAL A 302 2.70 -11.02 -20.52
CA VAL A 302 2.99 -9.62 -20.13
C VAL A 302 4.38 -9.14 -20.60
N TYR A 303 5.31 -10.04 -20.89
CA TYR A 303 6.65 -9.69 -21.32
C TYR A 303 6.69 -9.53 -22.83
N GLU A 304 6.10 -10.48 -23.57
CA GLU A 304 5.94 -10.40 -25.02
C GLU A 304 4.89 -9.36 -25.44
N ASN A 305 3.85 -9.15 -24.62
CA ASN A 305 2.72 -8.27 -24.95
C ASN A 305 2.30 -7.29 -23.85
N GLY A 306 3.01 -7.14 -22.75
CA GLY A 306 2.68 -6.17 -21.69
C GLY A 306 3.65 -4.99 -21.64
N VAL A 307 4.84 -5.10 -22.25
CA VAL A 307 5.71 -3.96 -22.54
C VAL A 307 5.68 -3.65 -24.03
N GLY A 308 5.51 -2.38 -24.38
CA GLY A 308 5.42 -1.94 -25.76
C GLY A 308 6.07 -0.59 -26.05
N PHE A 309 5.93 -0.17 -27.29
CA PHE A 309 6.34 1.16 -27.75
C PHE A 309 5.17 1.82 -28.46
N ILE A 310 5.04 3.13 -28.27
CA ILE A 310 4.14 3.99 -29.05
C ILE A 310 4.95 5.12 -29.63
N GLN A 311 4.73 5.45 -30.90
CA GLN A 311 5.39 6.60 -31.50
C GLN A 311 4.76 7.89 -30.95
N LEU A 312 5.60 8.84 -30.55
CA LEU A 312 5.13 10.15 -30.12
C LEU A 312 4.24 10.81 -31.18
N SER A 313 4.60 10.68 -32.46
CA SER A 313 3.81 11.21 -33.58
C SER A 313 2.38 10.67 -33.63
N ASP A 314 2.16 9.43 -33.21
CA ASP A 314 0.82 8.82 -33.24
C ASP A 314 -0.08 9.44 -32.17
N ILE A 315 0.50 9.84 -31.03
CA ILE A 315 -0.21 10.57 -29.97
C ILE A 315 -0.41 12.03 -30.38
N MET A 316 0.64 12.65 -30.94
CA MET A 316 0.62 14.05 -31.38
C MET A 316 -0.33 14.30 -32.55
N ALA A 317 -0.84 13.27 -33.24
CA ALA A 317 -1.96 13.38 -34.18
C ALA A 317 -3.24 13.97 -33.52
N LEU A 318 -3.35 13.94 -32.19
CA LEU A 318 -4.38 14.66 -31.44
C LEU A 318 -4.32 16.18 -31.64
N GLU A 319 -3.12 16.73 -31.89
CA GLU A 319 -2.90 18.16 -32.09
C GLU A 319 -3.58 18.63 -33.38
N ASP A 320 -3.42 17.92 -34.50
CA ASP A 320 -4.08 18.25 -35.77
C ASP A 320 -5.61 18.30 -35.64
N ASP A 321 -6.18 17.37 -34.88
CA ASP A 321 -7.62 17.32 -34.61
C ASP A 321 -8.08 18.52 -33.77
N ILE A 322 -7.30 18.90 -32.74
CA ILE A 322 -7.59 20.06 -31.89
C ILE A 322 -7.39 21.39 -32.64
N VAL A 323 -6.31 21.54 -33.43
CA VAL A 323 -6.00 22.74 -34.24
C VAL A 323 -7.11 23.04 -35.24
N SER A 324 -7.70 22.01 -35.85
CA SER A 324 -8.79 22.17 -36.81
C SER A 324 -10.08 22.78 -36.23
N THR A 325 -10.17 22.91 -34.90
CA THR A 325 -11.37 23.34 -34.18
C THR A 325 -11.19 24.57 -33.28
N ASP A 326 -9.96 25.09 -33.13
CA ASP A 326 -9.67 26.23 -32.24
C ASP A 326 -9.69 27.58 -32.97
N LYS A 327 -10.60 28.49 -32.58
CA LYS A 327 -10.58 29.91 -33.03
C LYS A 327 -9.36 30.68 -32.51
N GLY A 328 -8.63 30.13 -31.54
CA GLY A 328 -7.37 30.65 -31.03
C GLY A 328 -6.12 30.12 -31.74
N SER A 329 -6.26 29.31 -32.79
CA SER A 329 -5.14 28.71 -33.53
C SER A 329 -4.03 29.69 -33.91
N GLU A 330 -4.36 30.94 -34.25
CA GLU A 330 -3.37 31.99 -34.59
C GLU A 330 -2.48 32.46 -33.41
N PHE A 331 -2.84 32.14 -32.16
CA PHE A 331 -2.06 32.46 -30.96
C PHE A 331 -1.09 31.35 -30.54
N TYR A 332 -1.29 30.14 -31.04
CA TYR A 332 -0.54 28.94 -30.66
C TYR A 332 0.18 28.29 -31.86
N PHE A 333 -0.26 28.61 -33.09
CA PHE A 333 0.23 28.08 -34.35
C PHE A 333 0.49 29.23 -35.32
N ASP A 334 1.53 29.10 -36.14
CA ASP A 334 1.85 30.06 -37.17
C ASP A 334 0.94 29.92 -38.40
N SER A 335 1.14 30.79 -39.39
CA SER A 335 0.34 30.81 -40.62
C SER A 335 0.50 29.58 -41.52
N GLU A 336 1.48 28.72 -41.23
CA GLU A 336 1.74 27.46 -41.92
C GLU A 336 1.19 26.26 -41.11
N GLY A 337 0.53 26.53 -39.98
CA GLY A 337 -0.02 25.52 -39.06
C GLY A 337 1.03 24.93 -38.11
N GLN A 338 2.24 25.46 -38.08
CA GLN A 338 3.30 24.95 -37.20
C GLN A 338 3.20 25.58 -35.81
N ARG A 339 3.44 24.77 -34.79
CA ARG A 339 3.39 25.20 -33.39
C ARG A 339 4.36 26.34 -33.11
N LEU A 340 3.91 27.38 -32.41
CA LEU A 340 4.77 28.42 -31.88
C LEU A 340 5.60 27.87 -30.70
N PRO A 341 6.93 28.06 -30.69
CA PRO A 341 7.78 27.53 -29.62
C PRO A 341 7.38 28.07 -28.24
N ASN A 342 7.32 27.19 -27.23
CA ASN A 342 7.08 27.53 -25.81
C ASN A 342 5.73 28.20 -25.51
N VAL A 343 4.71 27.95 -26.32
CA VAL A 343 3.33 28.41 -26.04
C VAL A 343 2.49 27.23 -25.53
N ASP A 344 1.84 27.42 -24.38
CA ASP A 344 0.90 26.49 -23.78
C ASP A 344 -0.42 26.46 -24.55
N VAL A 345 -0.91 25.26 -24.91
CA VAL A 345 -2.28 25.09 -25.41
C VAL A 345 -3.25 25.21 -24.22
N PRO A 346 -4.22 26.13 -24.23
CA PRO A 346 -5.11 26.32 -23.07
C PRO A 346 -6.13 25.18 -22.91
N THR A 347 -6.50 24.89 -21.66
CA THR A 347 -7.60 23.98 -21.30
C THR A 347 -8.97 24.61 -21.67
N ALA A 348 -10.07 23.85 -21.81
CA ALA A 348 -11.39 24.45 -22.12
C ALA A 348 -11.95 25.32 -20.99
N ALA A 349 -11.45 25.19 -19.75
CA ALA A 349 -11.74 26.16 -18.69
C ALA A 349 -11.09 27.53 -18.97
N GLU A 350 -9.99 27.55 -19.73
CA GLU A 350 -9.24 28.75 -20.13
C GLU A 350 -9.67 29.27 -21.52
N GLN A 351 -10.46 28.49 -22.28
CA GLN A 351 -11.02 28.87 -23.58
C GLN A 351 -12.52 29.13 -23.51
N VAL A 352 -12.95 30.32 -23.92
CA VAL A 352 -14.36 30.56 -24.22
C VAL A 352 -14.66 29.92 -25.58
N TYR A 353 -15.32 28.76 -25.58
CA TYR A 353 -15.84 28.14 -26.81
C TYR A 353 -16.85 29.09 -27.47
N GLU A 354 -16.44 29.78 -28.54
CA GLU A 354 -17.39 30.33 -29.49
C GLU A 354 -17.52 29.35 -30.66
N LEU A 355 -18.68 28.72 -30.78
CA LEU A 355 -19.00 27.81 -31.88
C LEU A 355 -18.67 28.46 -33.25
N PRO A 356 -18.22 27.67 -34.24
CA PRO A 356 -18.09 28.14 -35.62
C PRO A 356 -19.39 28.79 -36.09
N GLU A 357 -19.27 29.79 -36.97
CA GLU A 357 -20.43 30.52 -37.48
C GLU A 357 -21.39 29.56 -38.19
N GLY A 358 -22.55 29.30 -37.57
CA GLY A 358 -23.57 28.36 -38.07
C GLY A 358 -23.77 27.10 -37.22
N VAL A 359 -22.88 26.78 -36.29
CA VAL A 359 -23.02 25.65 -35.36
C VAL A 359 -23.76 26.13 -34.11
N VAL A 360 -24.81 25.41 -33.71
CA VAL A 360 -25.62 25.72 -32.52
C VAL A 360 -25.29 24.72 -31.41
N VAL A 361 -25.41 25.12 -30.15
CA VAL A 361 -25.31 24.20 -29.01
C VAL A 361 -26.35 23.08 -29.22
N GLY A 362 -25.88 21.84 -29.41
CA GLY A 362 -26.73 20.68 -29.73
C GLY A 362 -26.61 20.13 -31.16
N ASP A 363 -25.65 20.60 -31.97
CA ASP A 363 -25.36 20.00 -33.28
C ASP A 363 -24.58 18.68 -33.13
N GLU A 364 -25.30 17.57 -32.98
CA GLU A 364 -24.77 16.24 -32.65
C GLU A 364 -23.69 15.77 -33.63
N GLU A 365 -23.78 16.10 -34.92
CA GLU A 365 -22.87 15.60 -35.97
C GLU A 365 -21.43 16.16 -35.84
N TYR A 366 -21.29 17.43 -35.46
CA TYR A 366 -19.99 18.06 -35.19
C TYR A 366 -19.35 17.43 -33.96
N TYR A 367 -20.07 17.41 -32.83
CA TYR A 367 -19.54 16.82 -31.59
C TYR A 367 -19.19 15.34 -31.76
N TYR A 368 -19.99 14.58 -32.51
CA TYR A 368 -19.78 13.15 -32.74
C TYR A 368 -18.52 12.88 -33.57
N GLU A 369 -18.25 13.62 -34.66
CA GLU A 369 -17.05 13.38 -35.48
C GLU A 369 -15.73 13.63 -34.73
N TYR A 370 -15.66 14.70 -33.91
CA TYR A 370 -14.46 15.06 -33.15
C TYR A 370 -14.30 14.25 -31.85
N GLU A 371 -15.40 13.96 -31.14
CA GLU A 371 -15.34 13.02 -30.02
C GLU A 371 -14.90 11.63 -30.46
N LEU A 372 -15.35 11.18 -31.65
CA LEU A 372 -14.91 9.90 -32.21
C LEU A 372 -13.43 9.90 -32.62
N LYS A 373 -12.91 10.92 -33.33
CA LYS A 373 -11.51 10.90 -33.81
C LYS A 373 -10.49 10.90 -32.68
N ARG A 374 -10.65 11.78 -31.69
CA ARG A 374 -9.82 11.79 -30.47
C ARG A 374 -9.86 10.43 -29.76
N ASN A 375 -11.06 9.87 -29.60
CA ASN A 375 -11.21 8.56 -28.96
C ASN A 375 -10.59 7.44 -29.81
N VAL A 376 -10.61 7.52 -31.15
CA VAL A 376 -9.91 6.57 -32.02
C VAL A 376 -8.40 6.62 -31.80
N ILE A 377 -7.81 7.83 -31.73
CA ILE A 377 -6.38 7.98 -31.45
C ILE A 377 -6.06 7.44 -30.06
N PHE A 378 -6.83 7.82 -29.03
CA PHE A 378 -6.69 7.30 -27.67
C PHE A 378 -6.77 5.77 -27.63
N ASN A 379 -7.78 5.17 -28.27
CA ASN A 379 -7.97 3.72 -28.29
C ASN A 379 -6.87 2.96 -29.02
N ASN A 380 -6.28 3.56 -30.07
CA ASN A 380 -5.19 2.96 -30.83
C ASN A 380 -3.82 3.10 -30.15
N THR A 381 -3.66 4.10 -29.28
CA THR A 381 -2.34 4.44 -28.68
C THR A 381 -2.28 4.10 -27.20
N LEU A 382 -3.16 4.71 -26.39
CA LEU A 382 -3.03 4.84 -24.94
C LEU A 382 -4.10 4.09 -24.14
N ASN A 383 -5.23 3.68 -24.72
CA ASN A 383 -6.22 2.83 -24.04
C ASN A 383 -5.73 1.37 -24.03
N THR A 384 -4.73 1.08 -23.22
CA THR A 384 -4.15 -0.25 -23.11
C THR A 384 -3.43 -0.40 -21.79
N HIS A 385 -3.64 -1.53 -21.15
CA HIS A 385 -2.98 -1.82 -19.89
C HIS A 385 -1.51 -2.22 -20.07
N GLN A 386 -0.99 -2.23 -21.30
CA GLN A 386 0.44 -2.35 -21.55
C GLN A 386 1.21 -1.16 -20.98
N VAL A 387 2.37 -1.44 -20.40
CA VAL A 387 3.38 -0.42 -20.11
C VAL A 387 4.10 -0.06 -21.41
N LYS A 388 4.12 1.22 -21.78
CA LYS A 388 4.66 1.64 -23.07
C LYS A 388 5.69 2.73 -22.94
N TYR A 389 6.84 2.55 -23.57
CA TYR A 389 7.75 3.66 -23.81
C TYR A 389 7.24 4.52 -24.96
N ILE A 390 7.46 5.83 -24.86
CA ILE A 390 7.15 6.78 -25.93
C ILE A 390 8.39 6.92 -26.82
N GLU A 391 8.36 6.29 -27.98
CA GLU A 391 9.42 6.37 -28.98
C GLU A 391 9.41 7.75 -29.65
N VAL A 392 10.59 8.33 -29.81
CA VAL A 392 10.78 9.66 -30.41
C VAL A 392 11.73 9.59 -31.60
N SER A 393 11.35 10.27 -32.67
CA SER A 393 12.16 10.48 -33.85
C SER A 393 12.99 11.76 -33.75
N PRO A 394 14.12 11.87 -34.48
CA PRO A 394 14.90 13.12 -34.51
C PRO A 394 14.11 14.36 -34.95
N SER A 395 13.03 14.17 -35.72
CA SER A 395 12.11 15.23 -36.15
C SER A 395 11.26 15.81 -35.04
N ASP A 396 11.06 15.07 -33.95
CA ASP A 396 10.13 15.44 -32.89
C ASP A 396 10.73 16.51 -31.96
N GLY A 397 12.05 16.72 -32.04
CA GLY A 397 12.73 17.81 -31.33
C GLY A 397 12.80 17.63 -29.81
N ALA A 398 12.59 16.42 -29.30
CA ALA A 398 12.67 16.13 -27.87
C ALA A 398 14.07 16.46 -27.30
N THR A 399 14.12 17.35 -26.31
CA THR A 399 15.36 17.79 -25.65
C THR A 399 16.04 16.64 -24.89
N ASN A 400 15.25 15.88 -24.12
CA ASN A 400 15.74 14.78 -23.29
C ASN A 400 15.26 13.44 -23.84
N THR A 401 16.19 12.51 -24.05
CA THR A 401 15.90 11.19 -24.61
C THR A 401 16.77 10.12 -23.97
N ALA A 402 16.29 8.88 -23.96
CA ALA A 402 17.00 7.69 -23.49
C ALA A 402 17.03 6.61 -24.59
N GLN A 403 17.92 5.61 -24.44
CA GLN A 403 17.99 4.46 -25.33
C GLN A 403 17.46 3.22 -24.63
N ILE A 404 16.41 2.61 -25.18
CA ILE A 404 15.83 1.35 -24.69
C ILE A 404 15.74 0.38 -25.86
N ASN A 405 16.39 -0.77 -25.76
CA ASN A 405 16.38 -1.83 -26.77
C ASN A 405 16.61 -1.33 -28.22
N GLY A 406 17.54 -0.38 -28.39
CA GLY A 406 17.91 0.19 -29.69
C GLY A 406 16.94 1.24 -30.25
N LYS A 407 15.95 1.66 -29.46
CA LYS A 407 15.02 2.75 -29.78
C LYS A 407 15.31 3.97 -28.92
N THR A 408 15.13 5.15 -29.51
CA THR A 408 15.18 6.41 -28.78
C THR A 408 13.81 6.69 -28.19
N VAL A 409 13.74 6.90 -26.87
CA VAL A 409 12.49 7.15 -26.15
C VAL A 409 12.55 8.49 -25.42
N LEU A 410 11.39 9.06 -25.13
CA LEU A 410 11.26 10.28 -24.33
C LEU A 410 11.81 10.05 -22.91
N ALA A 411 12.50 11.04 -22.35
CA ALA A 411 13.09 10.96 -21.03
C ALA A 411 12.87 12.23 -20.20
N ASP A 412 13.01 12.10 -18.88
CA ASP A 412 12.97 13.23 -17.95
C ASP A 412 14.27 14.05 -17.99
N GLU A 413 14.35 15.10 -17.17
CA GLU A 413 15.52 15.98 -17.06
C GLU A 413 16.84 15.27 -16.71
N ASN A 414 16.77 14.08 -16.12
CA ASN A 414 17.94 13.29 -15.72
C ASN A 414 18.29 12.22 -16.77
N GLY A 415 17.54 12.14 -17.87
CA GLY A 415 17.71 11.12 -18.89
C GLY A 415 17.07 9.78 -18.51
N SER A 416 16.23 9.74 -17.48
CA SER A 416 15.47 8.53 -17.13
C SER A 416 14.28 8.36 -18.08
N PRO A 417 14.06 7.17 -18.65
CA PRO A 417 13.02 6.95 -19.65
C PRO A 417 11.62 7.18 -19.05
N ILE A 418 10.77 7.90 -19.78
CA ILE A 418 9.36 8.09 -19.45
C ILE A 418 8.56 6.97 -20.12
N TYR A 419 7.77 6.27 -19.31
CA TYR A 419 6.83 5.25 -19.77
C TYR A 419 5.40 5.64 -19.38
N VAL A 420 4.42 5.03 -20.05
CA VAL A 420 3.01 5.25 -19.79
C VAL A 420 2.29 3.95 -19.51
N VAL A 421 1.34 3.98 -18.60
CA VAL A 421 0.43 2.85 -18.34
C VAL A 421 -1.00 3.38 -18.19
N TYR A 422 -1.95 2.70 -18.81
CA TYR A 422 -3.36 2.93 -18.53
C TYR A 422 -3.79 2.12 -17.30
N ALA A 423 -4.29 2.79 -16.28
CA ALA A 423 -4.66 2.14 -15.03
C ALA A 423 -5.82 2.88 -14.35
N SER A 424 -6.90 2.14 -14.06
CA SER A 424 -8.11 2.63 -13.38
C SER A 424 -8.72 3.86 -14.04
N THR A 425 -8.35 5.05 -13.57
CA THR A 425 -8.98 6.34 -13.87
C THR A 425 -8.29 7.11 -14.98
N GLY A 426 -7.19 6.61 -15.55
CA GLY A 426 -6.52 7.35 -16.61
C GLY A 426 -5.16 6.83 -17.06
N ILE A 427 -4.48 7.70 -17.80
CA ILE A 427 -3.14 7.51 -18.33
C ILE A 427 -2.15 8.04 -17.30
N HIS A 428 -1.21 7.21 -16.88
CA HIS A 428 -0.16 7.58 -15.96
C HIS A 428 1.16 7.67 -16.71
N PHE A 429 1.74 8.86 -16.79
CA PHE A 429 3.15 9.04 -17.16
C PHE A 429 3.99 8.72 -15.95
N MET A 430 5.00 7.88 -16.09
CA MET A 430 5.78 7.38 -14.98
C MET A 430 7.27 7.34 -15.32
N VAL A 431 8.09 7.53 -14.29
CA VAL A 431 9.55 7.39 -14.33
C VAL A 431 9.99 6.63 -13.10
N ASN A 432 10.79 5.57 -13.28
CA ASN A 432 11.44 4.90 -12.16
C ASN A 432 12.52 5.81 -11.59
N VAL A 433 12.36 6.17 -10.32
CA VAL A 433 13.28 7.05 -9.59
C VAL A 433 14.27 6.22 -8.79
N TYR A 434 13.74 5.18 -8.13
CA TYR A 434 14.49 4.31 -7.26
C TYR A 434 14.03 2.89 -7.48
N ASN A 435 15.01 2.02 -7.69
CA ASN A 435 14.84 0.58 -7.80
C ASN A 435 15.68 -0.05 -6.69
N TYR A 436 15.02 -0.48 -5.61
CA TYR A 436 15.68 -1.13 -4.46
C TYR A 436 16.69 -2.20 -4.91
N ILE A 437 16.31 -2.98 -5.92
CA ILE A 437 17.05 -4.14 -6.37
C ILE A 437 18.35 -3.74 -7.07
N GLU A 438 18.32 -2.68 -7.87
CA GLU A 438 19.56 -2.18 -8.47
C GLU A 438 20.47 -1.55 -7.42
N GLU A 439 19.90 -0.85 -6.45
CA GLU A 439 20.67 -0.16 -5.41
C GLU A 439 21.34 -1.15 -4.44
N VAL A 440 20.66 -2.21 -4.04
CA VAL A 440 21.24 -3.23 -3.14
C VAL A 440 22.37 -4.02 -3.80
N ASN A 441 22.34 -4.17 -5.14
CA ASN A 441 23.35 -4.86 -5.92
C ASN A 441 24.60 -4.00 -6.24
N LYS A 442 24.59 -2.69 -5.94
CA LYS A 442 25.77 -1.82 -6.07
C LYS A 442 26.82 -2.11 -4.97
N PRO A 443 28.09 -1.69 -5.14
CA PRO A 443 29.07 -1.76 -4.06
C PRO A 443 28.58 -1.01 -2.81
N ASN A 444 28.62 -1.67 -1.65
CA ASN A 444 28.01 -1.20 -0.39
C ASN A 444 26.49 -0.97 -0.49
N GLY A 445 25.80 -1.65 -1.40
CA GLY A 445 24.38 -1.43 -1.70
C GLY A 445 23.47 -1.50 -0.48
N ILE A 446 23.60 -2.55 0.34
CA ILE A 446 22.85 -2.66 1.61
C ILE A 446 23.05 -1.43 2.50
N GLU A 447 24.29 -0.95 2.65
CA GLU A 447 24.60 0.23 3.46
C GLU A 447 24.04 1.52 2.82
N ASN A 448 24.08 1.64 1.50
CA ASN A 448 23.51 2.78 0.78
C ASN A 448 21.98 2.82 0.92
N VAL A 449 21.32 1.67 0.78
CA VAL A 449 19.87 1.54 0.96
C VAL A 449 19.47 1.77 2.42
N LYS A 450 20.24 1.28 3.39
CA LYS A 450 19.99 1.58 4.81
C LYS A 450 20.08 3.07 5.11
N ASN A 451 21.13 3.72 4.63
CA ASN A 451 21.32 5.15 4.82
C ASN A 451 20.26 5.99 4.08
N PHE A 452 19.75 5.52 2.94
CA PHE A 452 18.69 6.18 2.17
C PHE A 452 17.40 6.39 2.97
N PHE A 453 17.10 5.45 3.87
CA PHE A 453 15.86 5.40 4.64
C PHE A 453 16.05 5.80 6.11
N ARG A 454 17.29 5.75 6.63
CA ARG A 454 17.60 5.97 8.05
C ARG A 454 16.85 7.15 8.68
N LEU A 455 16.21 6.88 9.82
CA LEU A 455 15.67 7.90 10.69
C LEU A 455 16.81 8.83 11.12
N PHE A 456 16.67 10.12 10.85
CA PHE A 456 17.61 11.08 11.41
C PHE A 456 17.35 11.15 12.90
N ASP A 457 18.12 10.39 13.67
CA ASP A 457 18.28 10.64 15.10
C ASP A 457 18.76 12.09 15.27
N GLU A 458 18.15 12.87 16.16
CA GLU A 458 18.62 14.21 16.54
C GLU A 458 20.10 14.22 16.97
N SER A 459 20.66 13.07 17.37
CA SER A 459 22.08 12.87 17.69
C SER A 459 23.00 12.70 16.47
N SER A 460 22.43 12.46 15.28
CA SER A 460 23.15 12.33 14.01
C SER A 460 23.87 13.63 13.66
N GLN A 461 25.21 13.60 13.64
CA GLN A 461 26.01 14.74 13.17
C GLN A 461 26.10 14.82 11.63
N ASP A 462 25.29 14.04 10.92
CA ASP A 462 25.33 13.98 9.47
C ASP A 462 24.61 15.18 8.84
N THR A 463 25.41 16.09 8.31
CA THR A 463 24.97 17.37 7.74
C THR A 463 25.14 17.44 6.22
N ASP A 464 25.67 16.37 5.61
CA ASP A 464 25.84 16.31 4.15
C ASP A 464 24.60 15.70 3.49
N TYR A 465 23.56 16.52 3.36
CA TYR A 465 22.27 16.12 2.81
C TYR A 465 22.29 15.84 1.31
N SER A 466 23.37 16.19 0.61
CA SER A 466 23.49 15.99 -0.84
C SER A 466 23.53 14.51 -1.24
N LYS A 467 23.94 13.62 -0.32
CA LYS A 467 23.97 12.17 -0.56
C LYS A 467 22.60 11.51 -0.56
N TYR A 468 21.56 12.22 -0.13
CA TYR A 468 20.17 11.76 -0.13
C TYR A 468 19.34 12.40 -1.24
N SER A 469 19.94 13.22 -2.13
CA SER A 469 19.20 13.95 -3.17
C SER A 469 18.35 13.05 -4.06
N ASP A 470 18.79 11.81 -4.23
CA ASP A 470 18.15 10.84 -5.10
C ASP A 470 17.16 9.95 -4.33
N ALA A 471 16.96 10.22 -3.03
CA ALA A 471 16.14 9.41 -2.14
C ALA A 471 14.71 9.89 -1.98
N TYR A 472 13.77 9.00 -1.64
CA TYR A 472 12.39 9.39 -1.32
C TYR A 472 12.35 10.53 -0.30
N ILE A 473 13.14 10.39 0.77
CA ILE A 473 13.25 11.39 1.82
C ILE A 473 13.85 12.69 1.28
N GLY A 474 14.93 12.61 0.49
CA GLY A 474 15.61 13.81 -0.01
C GLY A 474 14.90 14.49 -1.19
N GLN A 475 14.19 13.77 -2.05
CA GLN A 475 13.40 14.33 -3.13
C GLN A 475 12.08 14.92 -2.62
N ASN A 476 11.41 14.29 -1.65
CA ASN A 476 10.31 14.94 -0.95
C ASN A 476 10.79 16.21 -0.25
N ASN A 477 11.99 16.25 0.31
CA ASN A 477 12.48 17.44 1.02
C ASN A 477 13.09 18.52 0.13
N ALA A 478 13.64 18.16 -1.04
CA ALA A 478 14.22 19.12 -1.98
C ALA A 478 13.14 19.98 -2.69
N TYR A 479 11.92 19.44 -2.82
CA TYR A 479 10.83 20.07 -3.57
C TYR A 479 9.62 20.47 -2.71
N LEU A 480 9.34 19.76 -1.61
CA LEU A 480 8.39 20.25 -0.60
C LEU A 480 9.12 21.29 0.25
N LYS A 481 8.46 22.41 0.50
CA LYS A 481 8.88 23.43 1.47
C LYS A 481 8.78 22.93 2.92
N ARG A 482 9.08 21.65 3.21
CA ARG A 482 9.13 21.10 4.56
C ARG A 482 10.46 21.53 5.16
N GLU A 483 10.41 22.10 6.36
CA GLU A 483 11.56 22.81 6.92
C GLU A 483 12.67 21.84 7.39
N ASN A 484 12.34 20.59 7.77
CA ASN A 484 13.28 19.59 8.33
C ASN A 484 13.05 18.16 7.79
N LEU A 485 14.13 17.35 7.69
CA LEU A 485 14.10 15.92 7.30
C LEU A 485 13.39 15.02 8.34
N GLU A 486 13.38 15.42 9.61
CA GLU A 486 12.79 14.68 10.75
C GLU A 486 11.32 14.26 10.49
N ASN A 487 10.50 15.18 9.99
CA ASN A 487 9.09 14.88 9.69
C ASN A 487 8.90 13.81 8.59
N ASN A 488 9.91 13.59 7.73
CA ASN A 488 9.87 12.56 6.69
C ASN A 488 10.40 11.21 7.20
N SER A 489 11.29 11.19 8.20
CA SER A 489 11.67 9.95 8.89
C SER A 489 10.50 9.36 9.66
N ASP A 490 9.69 10.17 10.33
CA ASP A 490 8.49 9.69 11.05
C ASP A 490 7.47 9.08 10.07
N THR A 491 7.35 9.66 8.88
CA THR A 491 6.49 9.11 7.81
C THR A 491 6.97 7.72 7.38
N LEU A 492 8.28 7.49 7.35
CA LEU A 492 8.83 6.20 7.02
C LEU A 492 8.75 5.21 8.18
N LEU A 493 8.98 5.66 9.41
CA LEU A 493 8.78 4.86 10.61
C LEU A 493 7.33 4.36 10.66
N ALA A 494 6.36 5.23 10.39
CA ALA A 494 4.95 4.87 10.25
C ALA A 494 4.71 3.88 9.10
N ALA A 495 5.39 4.03 7.96
CA ALA A 495 5.30 3.08 6.85
C ALA A 495 5.87 1.71 7.22
N VAL A 496 6.97 1.66 7.97
CA VAL A 496 7.56 0.42 8.51
C VAL A 496 6.65 -0.21 9.58
N GLN A 497 6.12 0.58 10.52
CA GLN A 497 5.23 0.10 11.58
C GLN A 497 3.91 -0.44 11.06
N SER A 498 3.26 0.28 10.13
CA SER A 498 2.00 -0.15 9.50
C SER A 498 2.17 -1.42 8.67
N TYR A 499 3.40 -1.73 8.29
CA TYR A 499 3.75 -2.81 7.39
C TYR A 499 4.09 -4.12 8.09
N ILE A 500 4.77 -4.07 9.24
CA ILE A 500 5.30 -5.28 9.87
C ILE A 500 4.09 -6.08 10.36
N SER A 501 3.62 -6.98 9.51
CA SER A 501 2.37 -7.72 9.65
C SER A 501 2.29 -8.56 10.94
N PRO A 502 3.40 -8.73 11.68
CA PRO A 502 3.36 -9.14 13.08
C PRO A 502 4.27 -8.31 14.03
N LEU A 503 4.31 -6.97 13.95
CA LEU A 503 5.18 -6.12 14.81
C LEU A 503 5.01 -6.43 16.29
N GLU A 504 3.74 -6.49 16.70
CA GLU A 504 3.36 -6.85 18.06
C GLU A 504 3.91 -8.24 18.44
N GLN A 505 3.86 -9.21 17.54
CA GLN A 505 4.36 -10.56 17.82
C GLN A 505 5.89 -10.62 17.83
N TYR A 506 6.60 -9.83 17.01
CA TYR A 506 8.06 -9.70 17.08
C TYR A 506 8.51 -9.18 18.44
N ALA A 507 7.97 -8.01 18.84
CA ALA A 507 8.31 -7.38 20.11
C ALA A 507 7.94 -8.30 21.29
N PHE A 508 6.78 -8.96 21.23
CA PHE A 508 6.36 -9.92 22.24
C PHE A 508 7.31 -11.13 22.30
N ASN A 509 7.70 -11.68 21.15
CA ASN A 509 8.60 -12.83 21.07
C ASN A 509 9.96 -12.53 21.68
N GLU A 510 10.50 -11.34 21.43
CA GLU A 510 11.76 -10.91 22.03
C GLU A 510 11.66 -10.75 23.54
N LEU A 511 10.68 -9.98 24.01
CA LEU A 511 10.45 -9.72 25.44
C LEU A 511 10.26 -11.00 26.26
N VAL A 512 9.57 -12.00 25.70
CA VAL A 512 9.06 -13.16 26.45
C VAL A 512 9.84 -14.44 26.19
N TYR A 513 10.24 -14.70 24.95
CA TYR A 513 10.79 -16.01 24.55
C TYR A 513 12.29 -15.96 24.23
N VAL A 514 12.79 -14.88 23.63
CA VAL A 514 14.21 -14.73 23.26
C VAL A 514 15.02 -14.17 24.43
N ASP A 515 14.79 -12.91 24.81
CA ASP A 515 15.55 -12.23 25.84
C ASP A 515 15.03 -12.52 27.24
N LYS A 516 13.74 -12.84 27.34
CA LYS A 516 13.04 -13.21 28.59
C LYS A 516 13.11 -12.10 29.64
N GLU A 517 13.06 -10.84 29.21
CA GLU A 517 12.93 -9.68 30.10
C GLU A 517 11.63 -9.72 30.92
N ILE A 518 10.61 -10.37 30.37
CA ILE A 518 9.32 -10.63 31.02
C ILE A 518 9.10 -12.15 31.04
N THR A 519 8.98 -12.71 32.25
CA THR A 519 8.65 -14.12 32.44
C THR A 519 7.17 -14.28 32.73
N ILE A 520 6.49 -15.10 31.92
CA ILE A 520 5.09 -15.45 32.09
C ILE A 520 4.99 -16.85 32.67
N SER A 521 4.15 -17.02 33.70
CA SER A 521 3.87 -18.32 34.30
C SER A 521 2.40 -18.65 34.12
N PHE A 522 2.12 -19.82 33.56
CA PHE A 522 0.77 -20.32 33.33
C PHE A 522 0.44 -21.42 34.33
N SER A 523 -0.84 -21.58 34.66
CA SER A 523 -1.31 -22.71 35.48
C SER A 523 -1.25 -24.05 34.74
N ASP A 524 -1.25 -24.01 33.40
CA ASP A 524 -1.08 -25.17 32.51
C ASP A 524 -0.01 -24.86 31.44
N GLU A 525 0.96 -25.76 31.30
CA GLU A 525 2.05 -25.69 30.30
C GLU A 525 1.53 -25.68 28.87
N LYS A 526 0.38 -26.30 28.60
CA LYS A 526 -0.23 -26.32 27.27
C LYS A 526 -0.67 -24.93 26.79
N ILE A 527 -1.07 -24.04 27.71
CA ILE A 527 -1.43 -22.68 27.36
C ILE A 527 -0.18 -21.91 26.92
N TYR A 528 0.93 -22.10 27.63
CA TYR A 528 2.22 -21.52 27.27
C TYR A 528 2.64 -21.96 25.85
N GLU A 529 2.58 -23.27 25.57
CA GLU A 529 2.92 -23.83 24.26
C GLU A 529 2.02 -23.26 23.15
N ASN A 530 0.70 -23.14 23.40
CA ASN A 530 -0.23 -22.64 22.40
C ASN A 530 -0.05 -21.14 22.12
N VAL A 531 0.21 -20.31 23.15
CA VAL A 531 0.51 -18.88 22.96
C VAL A 531 1.84 -18.71 22.23
N GLN A 532 2.87 -19.48 22.58
CA GLN A 532 4.16 -19.43 21.89
C GLN A 532 3.99 -19.83 20.42
N LYS A 533 3.27 -20.93 20.16
CA LYS A 533 2.97 -21.37 18.80
C LYS A 533 2.19 -20.31 18.03
N TYR A 534 1.18 -19.69 18.62
CA TYR A 534 0.42 -18.61 17.98
C TYR A 534 1.31 -17.44 17.58
N VAL A 535 2.24 -17.03 18.45
CA VAL A 535 3.18 -15.93 18.16
C VAL A 535 4.09 -16.29 16.97
N ILE A 536 4.68 -17.49 16.98
CA ILE A 536 5.56 -17.95 15.88
C ILE A 536 4.78 -18.11 14.58
N ASP A 537 3.63 -18.79 14.62
CA ASP A 537 2.78 -18.99 13.44
C ASP A 537 2.29 -17.65 12.86
N SER A 538 2.01 -16.65 13.70
CA SER A 538 1.61 -15.30 13.24
C SER A 538 2.79 -14.54 12.61
N ILE A 539 4.00 -14.73 13.13
CA ILE A 539 5.24 -14.19 12.57
C ILE A 539 5.49 -14.77 11.18
N GLU A 540 5.34 -16.09 11.02
CA GLU A 540 5.53 -16.82 9.77
C GLU A 540 4.43 -16.47 8.74
N ALA A 541 3.16 -16.46 9.16
CA ALA A 541 2.03 -16.18 8.26
C ALA A 541 2.03 -14.75 7.71
N GLY A 542 2.52 -13.77 8.47
CA GLY A 542 2.58 -12.38 8.03
C GLY A 542 3.44 -12.18 6.78
N ASP A 543 4.49 -12.99 6.61
CA ASP A 543 5.37 -12.93 5.44
C ASP A 543 4.76 -13.67 4.23
N GLU A 544 4.24 -14.89 4.43
CA GLU A 544 3.63 -15.70 3.36
C GLU A 544 2.41 -15.03 2.71
N THR A 545 1.58 -14.34 3.52
CA THR A 545 0.36 -13.68 3.01
C THR A 545 0.69 -12.57 2.00
N PHE A 546 1.85 -11.92 2.12
CA PHE A 546 2.28 -10.89 1.16
C PHE A 546 2.66 -11.51 -0.18
N TYR A 547 3.48 -12.57 -0.17
CA TYR A 547 3.94 -13.23 -1.39
C TYR A 547 2.76 -13.83 -2.18
N ASP A 548 1.83 -14.49 -1.50
CA ASP A 548 0.58 -15.00 -2.10
C ASP A 548 -0.23 -13.86 -2.74
N SER A 549 -0.28 -12.69 -2.08
CA SER A 549 -0.99 -11.52 -2.62
C SER A 549 -0.31 -10.96 -3.87
N LEU A 550 1.03 -10.97 -3.90
CA LEU A 550 1.83 -10.49 -5.01
C LEU A 550 1.61 -11.37 -6.23
N GLU A 551 1.79 -12.68 -6.08
CA GLU A 551 1.57 -13.68 -7.14
C GLU A 551 0.14 -13.60 -7.70
N THR A 552 -0.87 -13.58 -6.82
CA THR A 552 -2.29 -13.49 -7.21
C THR A 552 -2.58 -12.19 -7.98
N ALA A 553 -2.00 -11.07 -7.55
CA ALA A 553 -2.22 -9.78 -8.20
C ALA A 553 -1.53 -9.71 -9.58
N PHE A 554 -0.35 -10.33 -9.72
CA PHE A 554 0.32 -10.51 -11.01
C PHE A 554 -0.48 -11.41 -11.97
N ASP A 555 -1.00 -12.55 -11.52
CA ASP A 555 -1.86 -13.40 -12.36
C ASP A 555 -3.14 -12.67 -12.80
N THR A 556 -3.72 -11.87 -11.91
CA THR A 556 -4.89 -11.03 -12.22
C THR A 556 -4.57 -10.02 -13.32
N TYR A 557 -3.43 -9.34 -13.23
CA TYR A 557 -3.00 -8.37 -14.24
C TYR A 557 -2.67 -9.05 -15.57
N GLY A 558 -1.91 -10.15 -15.56
CA GLY A 558 -1.61 -10.93 -16.77
C GLY A 558 -2.89 -11.42 -17.47
N SER A 559 -3.84 -11.95 -16.71
CA SER A 559 -5.16 -12.36 -17.21
C SER A 559 -5.97 -11.20 -17.80
N LYS A 560 -5.74 -9.96 -17.37
CA LYS A 560 -6.40 -8.78 -17.93
C LYS A 560 -5.77 -8.39 -19.27
N LEU A 561 -4.44 -8.41 -19.36
CA LEU A 561 -3.72 -8.15 -20.61
C LEU A 561 -4.09 -9.15 -21.71
N GLU A 562 -4.17 -10.44 -21.38
CA GLU A 562 -4.61 -11.48 -22.32
C GLU A 562 -6.00 -11.21 -22.88
N ARG A 563 -6.97 -10.90 -22.01
CA ARG A 563 -8.35 -10.56 -22.42
C ARG A 563 -8.42 -9.30 -23.28
N GLU A 564 -7.62 -8.28 -22.98
CA GLU A 564 -7.52 -7.08 -23.79
C GLU A 564 -7.01 -7.41 -25.21
N LEU A 565 -5.95 -8.22 -25.31
CA LEU A 565 -5.37 -8.63 -26.59
C LEU A 565 -6.37 -9.43 -27.43
N GLU A 566 -7.08 -10.38 -26.83
CA GLU A 566 -8.14 -11.14 -27.48
C GLU A 566 -9.25 -10.22 -28.03
N ALA A 567 -9.73 -9.27 -27.21
CA ALA A 567 -10.77 -8.33 -27.61
C ALA A 567 -10.32 -7.44 -28.78
N LYS A 568 -9.09 -6.91 -28.73
CA LYS A 568 -8.53 -6.07 -29.80
C LYS A 568 -8.24 -6.84 -31.08
N GLN A 569 -7.86 -8.12 -31.00
CA GLN A 569 -7.69 -8.97 -32.17
C GLN A 569 -9.03 -9.26 -32.85
N ALA A 570 -10.08 -9.55 -32.08
CA ALA A 570 -11.42 -9.80 -32.61
C ALA A 570 -11.94 -8.64 -33.47
N LEU A 571 -11.73 -7.39 -33.03
CA LEU A 571 -12.11 -6.19 -33.79
C LEU A 571 -11.33 -5.96 -35.09
N LYS A 572 -10.11 -6.51 -35.22
CA LYS A 572 -9.31 -6.39 -36.45
C LYS A 572 -9.72 -7.41 -37.52
N THR A 573 -10.46 -8.45 -37.13
CA THR A 573 -10.93 -9.52 -38.03
C THR A 573 -12.36 -9.32 -38.55
N GLU A 574 -13.08 -8.32 -38.04
CA GLU A 574 -14.36 -7.81 -38.59
C GLU A 574 -14.13 -6.66 -39.57
#